data_AF-A0A1D1YJV6-F1
#
_entry.id   AF-A0A1D1YJV6-F1
#
_cell.length_a   1.000
_cell.length_b   1.000
_cell.length_c   1.000
_cell.angle_alpha   90.00
_cell.angle_beta   90.00
_cell.angle_gamma   90.00
#
_symmetry.space_group_name_H-M   'P 1'
#
loop_
_entity.id
_entity.type
_entity.pdbx_description
1 polymer ?
#
loop_
_entity_poly.entity_id
_entity_poly.type
_entity_poly.pdbx_seq_one_letter_code
_entity_poly.pdbx_strand_id
1 'polypeptide(L)'
;MQYSIVSRNLIFIIFTFFVSVHMTQAAYNVSFLIGECYGNFHSYVTDCNGSVLFDEGFRDCSRGNYLFQWYDAPSLYCVHAYPQIEPKTNRYIQYTNVNACLEIEGSELSYTITDLPDQIGHCWEP
;
A
#
# COMPACT_ATOMS: atom_id res chain seq x y z
N MET A 1 -11.50 3.84 51.24
CA MET A 1 -11.78 4.25 49.83
C MET A 1 -10.54 4.00 48.94
N GLN A 2 -10.06 2.75 48.84
CA GLN A 2 -8.84 2.39 48.08
C GLN A 2 -9.13 1.73 46.71
N TYR A 3 -10.38 1.34 46.46
CA TYR A 3 -10.79 0.64 45.24
C TYR A 3 -10.74 1.53 43.97
N SER A 4 -10.84 2.85 44.10
CA SER A 4 -10.89 3.77 42.95
C SER A 4 -9.51 4.01 42.29
N ILE A 5 -8.43 4.02 43.08
CA ILE A 5 -7.08 4.33 42.55
C ILE A 5 -6.49 3.10 41.83
N VAL A 6 -6.65 1.91 42.41
CA VAL A 6 -6.14 0.66 41.82
C VAL A 6 -6.86 0.32 40.52
N SER A 7 -8.20 0.48 40.49
CA SER A 7 -9.00 0.31 39.28
C SER A 7 -8.61 1.30 38.17
N ARG A 8 -8.40 2.58 38.50
CA ARG A 8 -8.02 3.61 37.52
C ARG A 8 -6.64 3.35 36.93
N ASN A 9 -5.67 2.96 37.76
CA ASN A 9 -4.31 2.64 37.30
C ASN A 9 -4.29 1.38 36.43
N LEU A 10 -5.08 0.35 36.78
CA LEU A 10 -5.18 -0.87 35.98
C LEU A 10 -5.81 -0.60 34.60
N ILE A 11 -6.88 0.20 34.54
CA ILE A 11 -7.49 0.63 33.27
C ILE A 11 -6.49 1.39 32.41
N PHE A 12 -5.72 2.30 33.02
CA PHE A 12 -4.71 3.06 32.31
C PHE A 12 -3.61 2.17 31.72
N ILE A 13 -3.15 1.16 32.48
CA ILE A 13 -2.15 0.18 32.02
C ILE A 13 -2.70 -0.65 30.85
N ILE A 14 -3.93 -1.17 30.97
CA ILE A 14 -4.56 -1.98 29.92
C ILE A 14 -4.76 -1.14 28.65
N PHE A 15 -5.25 0.09 28.77
CA PHE A 15 -5.45 0.99 27.64
C PHE A 15 -4.12 1.32 26.95
N THR A 16 -3.07 1.63 27.73
CA THR A 16 -1.74 1.93 27.18
C THR A 16 -1.14 0.71 26.47
N PHE A 17 -1.32 -0.49 27.01
CA PHE A 17 -0.89 -1.74 26.38
C PHE A 17 -1.67 -2.04 25.10
N PHE A 18 -3.00 -1.82 25.11
CA PHE A 18 -3.83 -2.03 23.93
C PHE A 18 -3.44 -1.07 22.80
N VAL A 19 -3.28 0.21 23.09
CA VAL A 19 -2.85 1.22 22.11
C VAL A 19 -1.47 0.89 21.55
N SER A 20 -0.51 0.54 22.40
CA SER A 20 0.84 0.19 21.94
C SER A 20 0.86 -1.06 21.06
N VAL A 21 0.13 -2.12 21.42
CA VAL A 21 0.04 -3.35 20.61
C VAL A 21 -0.65 -3.09 19.25
N HIS A 22 -1.69 -2.25 19.21
CA HIS A 22 -2.38 -1.92 17.96
C HIS A 22 -1.55 -0.99 17.07
N MET A 23 -0.72 -0.13 17.65
CA MET A 23 0.20 0.74 16.92
C MET A 23 1.43 -0.01 16.36
N THR A 24 1.70 -1.23 16.84
CA THR A 24 2.84 -2.06 16.39
C THR A 24 2.47 -3.07 15.29
N GLN A 25 1.31 -2.96 14.63
CA GLN A 25 1.11 -3.72 13.39
C GLN A 25 2.28 -3.37 12.46
N ALA A 26 2.99 -4.40 11.99
CA ALA A 26 4.15 -4.22 11.11
C ALA A 26 3.67 -3.45 9.88
N ALA A 27 4.07 -2.18 9.82
CA ALA A 27 3.83 -1.31 8.69
C ALA A 27 4.86 -1.68 7.61
N TYR A 28 4.36 -2.11 6.47
CA TYR A 28 5.15 -2.40 5.29
C TYR A 28 5.06 -1.23 4.33
N ASN A 29 6.11 -1.07 3.53
CA ASN A 29 6.17 -0.02 2.54
C ASN A 29 5.73 -0.56 1.19
N VAL A 30 5.06 0.27 0.40
CA VAL A 30 4.59 -0.02 -0.95
C VAL A 30 5.04 1.11 -1.87
N SER A 31 5.79 0.76 -2.90
CA SER A 31 6.21 1.69 -3.95
C SER A 31 5.70 1.21 -5.30
N PHE A 32 4.99 2.08 -6.01
CA PHE A 32 4.51 1.81 -7.36
C PHE A 32 5.22 2.75 -8.34
N LEU A 33 6.23 2.22 -9.01
CA LEU A 33 7.07 2.92 -9.97
C LEU A 33 6.44 3.04 -11.35
N ILE A 34 6.85 4.08 -12.05
CA ILE A 34 6.56 4.33 -13.45
C ILE A 34 7.76 3.85 -14.28
N GLY A 35 7.57 2.81 -15.09
CA GLY A 35 8.54 2.38 -16.10
C GLY A 35 8.26 3.04 -17.45
N GLU A 36 8.47 2.32 -18.57
CA GLU A 36 8.04 2.78 -19.90
C GLU A 36 6.52 2.71 -20.04
N CYS A 37 5.80 3.70 -19.49
CA CYS A 37 4.33 3.72 -19.44
C CYS A 37 3.73 4.95 -20.12
N TYR A 38 2.56 4.78 -20.76
CA TYR A 38 1.80 5.85 -21.40
C TYR A 38 0.31 5.80 -21.08
N GLY A 39 -0.22 6.94 -20.63
CA GLY A 39 -1.65 7.17 -20.40
C GLY A 39 -2.02 7.25 -18.91
N ASN A 40 -3.32 7.21 -18.61
CA ASN A 40 -3.81 7.38 -17.24
C ASN A 40 -4.20 6.06 -16.59
N PHE A 41 -3.65 5.80 -15.40
CA PHE A 41 -3.90 4.60 -14.63
C PHE A 41 -4.48 4.93 -13.27
N HIS A 42 -5.52 4.19 -12.88
CA HIS A 42 -6.00 4.16 -11.52
C HIS A 42 -5.17 3.17 -10.72
N SER A 43 -4.65 3.58 -9.57
CA SER A 43 -3.84 2.71 -8.72
C SER A 43 -4.24 2.84 -7.26
N TYR A 44 -4.42 1.71 -6.59
CA TYR A 44 -4.95 1.66 -5.23
C TYR A 44 -4.54 0.34 -4.55
N VAL A 45 -4.65 0.30 -3.23
CA VAL A 45 -4.29 -0.85 -2.41
C VAL A 45 -5.51 -1.32 -1.63
N THR A 46 -5.71 -2.64 -1.58
CA THR A 46 -6.78 -3.29 -0.82
C THR A 46 -6.23 -4.26 0.21
N ASP A 47 -7.08 -4.72 1.11
CA ASP A 47 -6.83 -5.82 2.04
C ASP A 47 -6.90 -7.22 1.39
N CYS A 48 -6.85 -7.29 0.04
CA CYS A 48 -7.10 -8.48 -0.78
C CYS A 48 -8.52 -9.08 -0.68
N ASN A 49 -9.38 -8.59 0.21
CA ASN A 49 -10.77 -9.04 0.39
C ASN A 49 -11.78 -8.01 -0.15
N GLY A 50 -11.30 -6.92 -0.74
CA GLY A 50 -12.10 -5.91 -1.42
C GLY A 50 -12.28 -4.61 -0.62
N SER A 51 -11.74 -4.50 0.59
CA SER A 51 -11.69 -3.23 1.30
C SER A 51 -10.52 -2.41 0.79
N VAL A 52 -10.78 -1.18 0.36
CA VAL A 52 -9.72 -0.23 -0.05
C VAL A 52 -9.03 0.32 1.20
N LEU A 53 -7.71 0.24 1.23
CA LEU A 53 -6.86 0.72 2.31
C LEU A 53 -6.18 2.06 1.95
N PHE A 54 -5.81 2.20 0.68
CA PHE A 54 -5.18 3.39 0.12
C PHE A 54 -5.64 3.55 -1.32
N ASP A 55 -5.91 4.76 -1.77
CA ASP A 55 -6.36 5.05 -3.14
C ASP A 55 -5.69 6.34 -3.63
N GLU A 56 -4.80 6.20 -4.60
CA GLU A 56 -4.14 7.34 -5.24
C GLU A 56 -5.05 7.98 -6.30
N GLY A 57 -6.03 7.24 -6.80
CA GLY A 57 -6.85 7.65 -7.93
C GLY A 57 -6.14 7.49 -9.26
N PHE A 58 -6.56 8.30 -10.25
CA PHE A 58 -5.99 8.32 -11.58
C PHE A 58 -4.73 9.21 -11.64
N ARG A 59 -3.65 8.64 -12.17
CA ARG A 59 -2.39 9.33 -12.45
C ARG A 59 -1.92 9.08 -13.87
N ASP A 60 -1.32 10.11 -14.46
CA ASP A 60 -0.63 10.01 -15.75
C ASP A 60 0.70 9.28 -15.53
N CYS A 61 0.82 8.07 -16.08
CA CYS A 61 2.04 7.26 -15.95
C CYS A 61 3.12 7.65 -16.96
N SER A 62 2.95 8.72 -17.74
CA SER A 62 4.02 9.25 -18.60
C SER A 62 4.90 10.31 -17.91
N ARG A 63 4.61 10.62 -16.64
CA ARG A 63 5.26 11.69 -15.89
C ARG A 63 5.65 11.27 -14.48
N GLY A 64 6.90 11.54 -14.12
CA GLY A 64 7.44 11.27 -12.79
C GLY A 64 8.02 9.87 -12.67
N ASN A 65 8.40 9.51 -11.44
CA ASN A 65 9.05 8.24 -11.14
C ASN A 65 8.11 7.24 -10.47
N TYR A 66 7.01 7.73 -9.87
CA TYR A 66 6.08 6.95 -9.06
C TYR A 66 4.65 7.32 -9.38
N LEU A 67 3.78 6.31 -9.41
CA LEU A 67 2.35 6.52 -9.24
C LEU A 67 2.06 6.90 -7.78
N PHE A 68 2.62 6.16 -6.82
CA PHE A 68 2.58 6.50 -5.40
C PHE A 68 3.65 5.77 -4.58
N GLN A 69 3.86 6.27 -3.36
CA GLN A 69 4.57 5.58 -2.27
C GLN A 69 3.69 5.63 -1.01
N TRP A 70 3.53 4.50 -0.34
CA TRP A 70 2.71 4.35 0.86
C TRP A 70 3.45 3.53 1.92
N TYR A 71 3.49 4.00 3.17
CA TYR A 71 4.38 3.47 4.21
C TYR A 71 3.65 2.80 5.39
N ASP A 72 2.34 2.59 5.26
CA ASP A 72 1.48 2.07 6.33
C ASP A 72 0.69 0.82 5.91
N ALA A 73 1.27 -0.04 5.05
CA ALA A 73 0.59 -1.23 4.59
C ALA A 73 0.54 -2.33 5.67
N PRO A 74 -0.58 -3.07 5.80
CA PRO A 74 -0.70 -4.17 6.76
C PRO A 74 0.09 -5.41 6.31
N SER A 75 0.01 -6.49 7.09
CA SER A 75 0.68 -7.76 6.78
C SER A 75 0.19 -8.47 5.53
N LEU A 76 -1.03 -8.20 5.07
CA LEU A 76 -1.61 -8.78 3.85
C LEU A 76 -2.31 -7.66 3.09
N TYR A 77 -1.87 -7.42 1.85
CA TYR A 77 -2.42 -6.38 1.00
C TYR A 77 -2.25 -6.73 -0.47
N CYS A 78 -3.10 -6.14 -1.30
CA CYS A 78 -3.10 -6.32 -2.75
C CYS A 78 -3.00 -4.95 -3.42
N VAL A 79 -2.00 -4.77 -4.26
CA VAL A 79 -1.80 -3.53 -5.02
C VAL A 79 -2.42 -3.70 -6.39
N HIS A 80 -3.32 -2.80 -6.75
CA HIS A 80 -4.11 -2.85 -7.97
C HIS A 80 -3.72 -1.72 -8.92
N ALA A 81 -3.79 -1.99 -10.22
CA ALA A 81 -3.86 -0.94 -11.23
C ALA A 81 -4.69 -1.33 -12.45
N TYR A 82 -5.38 -0.34 -13.02
CA TYR A 82 -6.10 -0.45 -14.28
C TYR A 82 -6.08 0.86 -15.06
N PRO A 83 -6.14 0.81 -16.40
CA PRO A 83 -6.16 2.00 -17.25
C PRO A 83 -7.54 2.67 -17.28
N GLN A 84 -7.57 3.99 -17.51
CA GLN A 84 -8.81 4.77 -17.56
C GLN A 84 -9.77 4.28 -18.65
N ILE A 85 -9.26 3.95 -19.84
CA ILE A 85 -10.09 3.52 -20.97
C ILE A 85 -10.57 2.06 -20.88
N GLU A 86 -9.89 1.21 -20.10
CA GLU A 86 -10.27 -0.20 -19.93
C GLU A 86 -10.30 -0.65 -18.45
N PRO A 87 -11.22 -0.14 -17.61
CA PRO A 87 -11.24 -0.46 -16.18
C PRO A 87 -11.42 -1.94 -15.84
N LYS A 88 -11.98 -2.72 -16.78
CA LYS A 88 -12.21 -4.15 -16.62
C LYS A 88 -10.93 -4.99 -16.66
N THR A 89 -9.82 -4.43 -17.12
CA THR A 89 -8.54 -5.15 -17.21
C THR A 89 -7.72 -5.10 -15.93
N ASN A 90 -8.31 -4.66 -14.81
CA ASN A 90 -7.65 -4.54 -13.51
C ASN A 90 -6.77 -5.74 -13.14
N ARG A 91 -5.53 -5.44 -12.79
CA ARG A 91 -4.51 -6.40 -12.39
C ARG A 91 -4.07 -6.09 -10.98
N TYR A 92 -3.60 -7.10 -10.28
CA TYR A 92 -3.09 -6.94 -8.93
C TYR A 92 -2.01 -7.94 -8.60
N ILE A 93 -1.19 -7.56 -7.61
CA ILE A 93 -0.20 -8.44 -6.99
C ILE A 93 -0.48 -8.45 -5.48
N GLN A 94 -0.48 -9.64 -4.89
CA GLN A 94 -0.67 -9.85 -3.47
C GLN A 94 0.68 -9.93 -2.76
N TYR A 95 0.79 -9.25 -1.62
CA TYR A 95 1.96 -9.26 -0.77
C TYR A 95 1.61 -9.75 0.64
N THR A 96 2.57 -10.41 1.29
CA THR A 96 2.39 -10.91 2.66
C THR A 96 3.67 -10.77 3.46
N ASN A 97 3.59 -10.01 4.56
CA ASN A 97 4.68 -9.72 5.49
C ASN A 97 5.96 -9.19 4.82
N VAL A 98 5.82 -8.37 3.78
CA VAL A 98 6.95 -7.88 2.98
C VAL A 98 6.66 -6.47 2.46
N ASN A 99 7.72 -5.69 2.25
CA ASN A 99 7.62 -4.45 1.48
C ASN A 99 7.38 -4.79 -0.01
N ALA A 100 6.60 -3.97 -0.69
CA ALA A 100 6.32 -4.12 -2.10
C ALA A 100 7.04 -3.04 -2.91
N CYS A 101 7.65 -3.47 -3.99
CA CYS A 101 8.18 -2.59 -5.02
C CYS A 101 7.74 -3.13 -6.36
N LEU A 102 6.97 -2.36 -7.10
CA LEU A 102 6.34 -2.83 -8.32
C LEU A 102 6.29 -1.70 -9.33
N GLU A 103 6.37 -2.08 -10.59
CA GLU A 103 6.50 -1.15 -11.71
C GLU A 103 5.41 -1.39 -12.73
N ILE A 104 4.89 -0.30 -13.32
CA ILE A 104 3.97 -0.36 -14.44
C ILE A 104 4.68 0.00 -15.75
N GLU A 105 4.43 -0.80 -16.78
CA GLU A 105 4.93 -0.58 -18.14
C GLU A 105 3.81 -0.76 -19.16
N GLY A 106 3.99 -0.17 -20.34
CA GLY A 106 3.10 -0.31 -21.49
C GLY A 106 2.17 0.88 -21.69
N SER A 107 0.92 0.61 -22.04
CA SER A 107 -0.07 1.64 -22.36
C SER A 107 -1.45 1.24 -21.88
N GLU A 108 -2.40 2.16 -21.95
CA GLU A 108 -3.77 1.87 -21.54
C GLU A 108 -4.48 0.74 -22.30
N LEU A 109 -3.94 0.31 -23.46
CA LEU A 109 -4.46 -0.82 -24.25
C LEU A 109 -3.75 -2.15 -23.93
N SER A 110 -2.52 -2.07 -23.42
CA SER A 110 -1.69 -3.23 -23.12
C SER A 110 -0.61 -2.82 -22.15
N TYR A 111 -0.77 -3.25 -20.90
CA TYR A 111 0.15 -2.93 -19.81
C TYR A 111 0.54 -4.19 -19.04
N THR A 112 1.60 -4.06 -18.25
CA THR A 112 2.10 -5.07 -17.32
C THR A 112 2.39 -4.44 -15.97
N ILE A 113 2.20 -5.21 -14.90
CA ILE A 113 2.65 -4.86 -13.55
C ILE A 113 3.69 -5.91 -13.20
N THR A 114 4.90 -5.46 -12.86
CA THR A 114 6.04 -6.32 -12.55
C THR A 114 6.45 -6.10 -11.10
N ASP A 115 6.59 -7.20 -10.34
CA ASP A 115 7.19 -7.15 -9.01
C ASP A 115 8.70 -7.05 -9.14
N LEU A 116 9.28 -6.03 -8.52
CA LEU A 116 10.72 -5.77 -8.55
C LEU A 116 11.37 -6.26 -7.25
N PRO A 117 12.54 -6.92 -7.32
CA PRO A 117 13.24 -7.33 -6.13
C PRO A 117 13.71 -6.11 -5.32
N ASP A 118 13.49 -6.13 -4.00
CA ASP A 118 13.84 -5.08 -3.01
C ASP A 118 15.33 -4.68 -2.97
N GLN A 119 16.19 -5.35 -3.75
CA GLN A 119 17.62 -4.99 -3.88
C GLN A 119 17.89 -3.82 -4.83
N ILE A 120 16.88 -3.38 -5.57
CA ILE A 120 16.99 -2.24 -6.47
C ILE A 120 16.63 -0.99 -5.64
N GLY A 121 17.64 -0.26 -5.17
CA GLY A 121 17.48 0.95 -4.33
C GLY A 121 16.56 2.03 -4.91
N HIS A 122 16.09 1.88 -6.14
CA HIS A 122 15.15 2.76 -6.82
C HIS A 122 13.74 2.78 -6.21
N CYS A 123 13.34 1.81 -5.38
CA CYS A 123 11.97 1.76 -4.87
C CYS A 123 11.67 2.88 -3.85
N TRP A 124 12.71 3.39 -3.18
CA TRP A 124 12.58 4.25 -1.99
C TRP A 124 13.31 5.59 -2.15
N GLU A 125 13.81 5.91 -3.35
CA GLU A 125 14.50 7.17 -3.64
C GLU A 125 13.51 8.29 -3.97
N PRO A 126 13.61 9.50 -3.40
CA PRO A 126 12.68 10.60 -3.65
C PRO A 126 12.78 11.20 -5.06
#